data_AF-A0A965LSQ4-F1
#
_entry.id   AF-A0A965LSQ4-F1
#
_cell.length_a   1.000
_cell.length_b   1.000
_cell.length_c   1.000
_cell.angle_alpha   90.00
_cell.angle_beta   90.00
_cell.angle_gamma   90.00
#
_symmetry.space_group_name_H-M   'P 1'
#
loop_
_entity.id
_entity.type
_entity.pdbx_description
1 polymer ?
#
loop_
_entity_poly.entity_id
_entity_poly.type
_entity_poly.pdbx_seq_one_letter_code
_entity_poly.pdbx_strand_id
1 'polypeptide(L)'
;MGLEQSNTYLRFVPDEENAVCTIENFDRTVTRNSNYPDNQFRNILELRYNAPHDRTWVINELAMEVYLRGLGETSNISHGDFQRALITVARTYAYSMWQHKRKHADEYYDISSYADDQVYKGYGQEARSPNLVAAVKDTAGVIVTYENETAITPYFSRSDGRTRSWSEVWYGDVPYLQGVSAPCDKGKTLWGHGVGMSASEALCQANNGKNWKDIIKYFYVGVDLTKRWNDESS
;
A
#
# COMPACT_ATOMS: atom_id res chain seq x y z
N MET A 1 -14.77 42.68 5.25
CA MET A 1 -14.66 41.39 4.55
C MET A 1 -14.99 40.32 5.57
N GLY A 2 -16.15 39.68 5.43
CA GLY A 2 -16.54 38.58 6.31
C GLY A 2 -15.75 37.35 5.92
N LEU A 3 -14.95 36.82 6.85
CA LEU A 3 -14.44 35.46 6.75
C LEU A 3 -15.64 34.54 6.98
N GLU A 4 -16.14 33.90 5.93
CA GLU A 4 -17.06 32.79 6.11
C GLU A 4 -16.26 31.58 6.60
N GLN A 5 -16.61 31.09 7.79
CA GLN A 5 -16.08 29.85 8.35
C GLN A 5 -17.11 28.76 8.13
N SER A 6 -16.72 27.70 7.42
CA SER A 6 -17.52 26.48 7.30
C SER A 6 -16.94 25.40 8.22
N ASN A 7 -17.83 24.67 8.91
CA ASN A 7 -17.46 23.44 9.63
C ASN A 7 -17.43 22.21 8.70
N THR A 8 -17.71 22.39 7.40
CA THR A 8 -17.72 21.33 6.39
C THR A 8 -16.51 21.43 5.47
N TYR A 9 -16.05 20.27 5.01
CA TYR A 9 -14.98 20.12 4.04
C TYR A 9 -15.54 20.10 2.61
N LEU A 10 -14.69 20.41 1.63
CA LEU A 10 -15.09 20.35 0.22
C LEU A 10 -14.92 18.93 -0.31
N ARG A 11 -15.91 18.43 -1.04
CA ARG A 11 -15.85 17.15 -1.75
C ARG A 11 -16.08 17.38 -3.23
N PHE A 12 -15.19 16.87 -4.06
CA PHE A 12 -15.34 16.78 -5.51
C PHE A 12 -15.83 15.38 -5.82
N VAL A 13 -17.14 15.23 -6.01
CA VAL A 13 -17.79 13.97 -6.32
C VAL A 13 -18.08 13.97 -7.82
N PRO A 14 -17.53 13.03 -8.61
CA PRO A 14 -17.81 12.98 -10.04
C PRO A 14 -19.21 12.45 -10.31
N ASP A 15 -19.82 12.91 -11.40
CA ASP A 15 -21.10 12.39 -11.90
C ASP A 15 -20.96 10.98 -12.50
N GLU A 16 -19.74 10.58 -12.86
CA GLU A 16 -19.40 9.29 -13.48
C GLU A 16 -18.49 8.46 -12.57
N GLU A 17 -18.76 7.15 -12.52
CA GLU A 17 -17.87 6.20 -11.85
C GLU A 17 -16.51 6.15 -12.56
N ASN A 18 -15.43 5.99 -11.80
CA ASN A 18 -14.06 5.90 -12.30
C ASN A 18 -13.55 7.17 -13.01
N ALA A 19 -14.22 8.32 -12.83
CA ALA A 19 -13.74 9.60 -13.34
C ALA A 19 -12.34 9.93 -12.81
N VAL A 20 -11.55 10.65 -13.61
CA VAL A 20 -10.20 11.08 -13.25
C VAL A 20 -10.17 12.59 -13.11
N CYS A 21 -9.84 13.06 -11.91
CA CYS A 21 -9.61 14.47 -11.59
C CYS A 21 -8.11 14.79 -11.67
N THR A 22 -7.76 15.93 -12.27
CA THR A 22 -6.38 16.43 -12.32
C THR A 22 -6.24 17.62 -11.38
N ILE A 23 -5.24 17.61 -10.50
CA ILE A 23 -4.85 18.77 -9.70
C ILE A 23 -3.68 19.45 -10.40
N GLU A 24 -3.93 20.59 -11.07
CA GLU A 24 -2.94 21.24 -11.94
C GLU A 24 -1.68 21.71 -11.20
N ASN A 25 -1.84 22.27 -9.99
CA ASN A 25 -0.75 22.80 -9.17
C ASN A 25 -0.37 21.83 -8.04
N PHE A 26 -0.16 20.56 -8.38
CA PHE A 26 0.20 19.52 -7.42
C PHE A 26 1.70 19.25 -7.42
N ASP A 27 2.37 19.58 -6.32
CA ASP A 27 3.80 19.28 -6.14
C ASP A 27 4.00 18.01 -5.29
N ARG A 28 4.73 17.04 -5.84
CA ARG A 28 5.18 15.80 -5.20
C ARG A 28 6.71 15.68 -5.17
N THR A 29 7.40 16.75 -4.78
CA THR A 29 8.88 16.82 -4.68
C THR A 29 9.56 15.76 -3.80
N VAL A 30 8.82 14.93 -3.05
CA VAL A 30 9.38 13.99 -2.05
C VAL A 30 9.27 12.50 -2.43
N THR A 31 8.95 12.13 -3.69
CA THR A 31 8.88 10.70 -4.09
C THR A 31 9.78 10.31 -5.26
N ARG A 32 10.18 9.04 -5.30
CA ARG A 32 11.00 8.41 -6.35
C ARG A 32 10.31 8.55 -7.73
N ASN A 33 11.09 8.82 -8.79
CA ASN A 33 10.61 9.16 -10.15
C ASN A 33 9.86 10.51 -10.26
N SER A 34 10.50 11.61 -9.84
CA SER A 34 9.99 12.99 -9.91
C SER A 34 9.80 13.56 -11.33
N ASN A 35 9.94 12.74 -12.37
CA ASN A 35 9.75 13.16 -13.77
C ASN A 35 8.27 13.12 -14.20
N TYR A 36 7.40 12.48 -13.40
CA TYR A 36 5.97 12.43 -13.66
C TYR A 36 5.23 13.28 -12.62
N PRO A 37 4.21 14.05 -13.03
CA PRO A 37 3.49 14.92 -12.12
C PRO A 37 2.67 14.14 -11.08
N ASP A 38 2.24 12.90 -11.40
CA ASP A 38 1.47 12.01 -10.51
C ASP A 38 0.32 12.76 -9.80
N ASN A 39 -0.38 13.61 -10.55
CA ASN A 39 -1.39 14.58 -10.11
C ASN A 39 -2.82 14.26 -10.58
N GLN A 40 -3.04 13.03 -11.04
CA GLN A 40 -4.33 12.54 -11.52
C GLN A 40 -4.88 11.50 -10.55
N PHE A 41 -6.13 11.66 -10.13
CA PHE A 41 -6.76 10.88 -9.06
C PHE A 41 -8.14 10.39 -9.49
N ARG A 42 -8.50 9.16 -9.11
CA ARG A 42 -9.83 8.61 -9.45
C ARG A 42 -10.88 9.04 -8.43
N ASN A 43 -12.13 9.07 -8.87
CA ASN A 43 -13.31 9.21 -8.04
C ASN A 43 -13.29 10.47 -7.17
N ILE A 44 -13.47 10.32 -5.86
CA ILE A 44 -13.76 11.43 -4.95
C ILE A 44 -12.45 12.01 -4.41
N LEU A 45 -12.37 13.34 -4.45
CA LEU A 45 -11.37 14.10 -3.70
C LEU A 45 -12.04 14.92 -2.60
N GLU A 46 -11.49 14.85 -1.40
CA GLU A 46 -11.90 15.63 -0.24
C GLU A 46 -10.77 16.61 0.13
N LEU A 47 -11.10 17.89 0.27
CA LEU A 47 -10.21 18.91 0.82
C LEU A 47 -10.63 19.22 2.24
N ARG A 48 -9.81 18.81 3.20
CA ARG A 48 -10.16 18.89 4.62
C ARG A 48 -9.07 19.55 5.43
N TYR A 49 -9.42 20.67 6.07
CA TYR A 49 -8.53 21.28 7.05
C TYR A 49 -8.45 20.42 8.31
N ASN A 50 -7.24 20.23 8.77
CA ASN A 50 -6.90 19.51 9.97
C ASN A 50 -6.32 20.49 10.99
N ALA A 51 -7.14 20.83 11.98
CA ALA A 51 -6.76 21.82 13.00
C ALA A 51 -5.58 21.37 13.88
N PRO A 52 -5.49 20.10 14.37
CA PRO A 52 -4.32 19.68 15.15
C PRO A 52 -2.98 19.78 14.40
N HIS A 53 -2.98 19.61 13.08
CA HIS A 53 -1.78 19.68 12.24
C HIS A 53 -1.56 21.03 11.55
N ASP A 54 -2.53 21.95 11.66
CA ASP A 54 -2.59 23.24 10.96
C ASP A 54 -2.33 23.12 9.44
N ARG A 55 -2.97 22.13 8.80
CA ARG A 55 -2.77 21.80 7.38
C ARG A 55 -4.07 21.37 6.72
N THR A 56 -4.16 21.54 5.40
CA THR A 56 -5.26 20.99 4.60
C THR A 56 -4.81 19.71 3.92
N TRP A 57 -5.53 18.63 4.14
CA TRP A 57 -5.35 17.36 3.44
C TRP A 57 -6.11 17.35 2.12
N VAL A 58 -5.48 16.75 1.11
CA VAL A 58 -6.14 16.26 -0.09
C VAL A 58 -6.33 14.75 0.09
N ILE A 59 -7.55 14.34 0.39
CA ILE A 59 -7.90 12.94 0.67
C ILE A 59 -8.54 12.36 -0.58
N ASN A 60 -7.99 11.25 -1.09
CA ASN A 60 -8.57 10.55 -2.24
C ASN A 60 -9.35 9.32 -1.75
N GLU A 61 -10.68 9.38 -1.83
CA GLU A 61 -11.56 8.30 -1.41
C GLU A 61 -11.78 7.30 -2.55
N LEU A 62 -11.41 6.05 -2.32
CA LEU A 62 -11.37 4.99 -3.31
C LEU A 62 -11.84 3.65 -2.73
N ALA A 63 -12.48 2.83 -3.57
CA ALA A 63 -12.61 1.40 -3.31
C ALA A 63 -11.22 0.75 -3.24
N MET A 64 -11.08 -0.33 -2.47
CA MET A 64 -9.78 -0.94 -2.15
C MET A 64 -9.03 -1.37 -3.42
N GLU A 65 -9.73 -2.02 -4.35
CA GLU A 65 -9.12 -2.53 -5.59
C GLU A 65 -8.76 -1.41 -6.57
N VAL A 66 -9.39 -0.24 -6.47
CA VAL A 66 -9.03 0.94 -7.27
C VAL A 66 -7.81 1.63 -6.68
N TYR A 67 -7.75 1.73 -5.35
CA TYR A 67 -6.59 2.25 -4.62
C TYR A 67 -5.30 1.49 -4.97
N LEU A 68 -5.34 0.15 -4.96
CA LEU A 68 -4.15 -0.67 -5.19
C LEU A 68 -3.52 -0.50 -6.59
N ARG A 69 -4.30 -0.09 -7.59
CA ARG A 69 -3.81 0.15 -8.96
C ARG A 69 -2.85 1.33 -9.04
N GLY A 70 -3.02 2.31 -8.16
CA GLY A 70 -2.19 3.50 -8.10
C GLY A 70 -0.90 3.32 -7.31
N LEU A 71 -0.59 2.12 -6.79
CA LEU A 71 0.62 1.91 -5.99
C LEU A 71 1.90 2.00 -6.82
N GLY A 72 2.87 2.71 -6.25
CA GLY A 72 4.20 3.01 -6.79
C GLY A 72 5.33 2.21 -6.18
N GLU A 73 5.04 1.03 -5.63
CA GLU A 73 5.97 0.22 -4.82
C GLU A 73 6.91 -0.67 -5.65
N THR A 74 6.60 -0.86 -6.94
CA THR A 74 7.36 -1.71 -7.87
C THR A 74 7.35 -1.15 -9.29
N SER A 75 8.28 -1.63 -10.12
CA SER A 75 8.21 -1.44 -11.58
C SER A 75 7.11 -2.31 -12.22
N ASN A 76 6.57 -1.84 -13.35
CA ASN A 76 5.60 -2.60 -14.16
C ASN A 76 6.20 -3.89 -14.75
N ILE A 77 7.52 -3.92 -14.99
CA ILE A 77 8.20 -5.07 -15.61
C ILE A 77 8.66 -6.13 -14.61
N SER A 78 8.44 -5.92 -13.31
CA SER A 78 8.78 -6.90 -12.29
C SER A 78 7.99 -8.20 -12.48
N HIS A 79 8.53 -9.31 -11.97
CA HIS A 79 7.91 -10.63 -12.10
C HIS A 79 6.46 -10.65 -11.60
N GLY A 80 5.55 -11.31 -12.33
CA GLY A 80 4.12 -11.32 -12.01
C GLY A 80 3.80 -11.89 -10.63
N ASP A 81 4.47 -12.97 -10.22
CA ASP A 81 4.28 -13.52 -8.86
C ASP A 81 4.78 -12.58 -7.76
N PHE A 82 5.83 -11.79 -8.01
CA PHE A 82 6.22 -10.77 -7.07
C PHE A 82 5.16 -9.67 -6.98
N GLN A 83 4.62 -9.20 -8.11
CA GLN A 83 3.55 -8.21 -8.11
C GLN A 83 2.29 -8.72 -7.39
N ARG A 84 1.87 -9.98 -7.61
CA ARG A 84 0.75 -10.59 -6.89
C ARG A 84 1.00 -10.70 -5.39
N ALA A 85 2.21 -11.08 -4.97
CA ALA A 85 2.58 -11.14 -3.57
C ALA A 85 2.55 -9.75 -2.93
N LEU A 86 3.19 -8.76 -3.56
CA LEU A 86 3.24 -7.37 -3.13
C LEU A 86 1.83 -6.77 -3.00
N ILE A 87 0.98 -6.93 -4.00
CA ILE A 87 -0.37 -6.38 -3.97
C ILE A 87 -1.22 -7.06 -2.90
N THR A 88 -1.09 -8.37 -2.69
CA THR A 88 -1.87 -9.06 -1.64
C THR A 88 -1.49 -8.58 -0.24
N VAL A 89 -0.20 -8.39 0.05
CA VAL A 89 0.24 -7.86 1.35
C VAL A 89 -0.08 -6.37 1.49
N ALA A 90 -0.03 -5.61 0.39
CA ALA A 90 -0.41 -4.21 0.38
C ALA A 90 -1.91 -4.03 0.65
N ARG A 91 -2.76 -4.86 0.03
CA ARG A 91 -4.21 -4.94 0.27
C ARG A 91 -4.51 -5.26 1.73
N THR A 92 -3.81 -6.26 2.27
CA THR A 92 -4.04 -6.71 3.64
C THR A 92 -3.63 -5.62 4.64
N TYR A 93 -2.51 -4.94 4.42
CA TYR A 93 -2.09 -3.80 5.23
C TYR A 93 -3.14 -2.68 5.21
N ALA A 94 -3.57 -2.24 4.02
CA ALA A 94 -4.57 -1.20 3.86
C ALA A 94 -5.90 -1.58 4.53
N TYR A 95 -6.35 -2.84 4.35
CA TYR A 95 -7.56 -3.35 4.98
C TYR A 95 -7.45 -3.38 6.51
N SER A 96 -6.30 -3.79 7.05
CA SER A 96 -6.03 -3.79 8.49
C SER A 96 -6.06 -2.36 9.06
N MET A 97 -5.48 -1.38 8.37
CA MET A 97 -5.51 0.03 8.80
C MET A 97 -6.95 0.58 8.79
N TRP A 98 -7.72 0.30 7.74
CA TRP A 98 -9.11 0.71 7.64
C TRP A 98 -10.01 0.08 8.72
N GLN A 99 -9.76 -1.18 9.11
CA GLN A 99 -10.52 -1.84 10.18
C GLN A 99 -10.25 -1.25 11.56
N HIS A 100 -8.99 -0.91 11.86
CA HIS A 100 -8.60 -0.49 13.20
C HIS A 100 -8.64 1.03 13.40
N LYS A 101 -8.43 1.83 12.33
CA LYS A 101 -8.45 3.30 12.32
C LYS A 101 -7.63 3.96 13.42
N ARG A 102 -6.46 3.38 13.76
CA ARG A 102 -5.63 3.85 14.89
C ARG A 102 -4.50 4.79 14.49
N LYS A 103 -3.79 4.49 13.39
CA LYS A 103 -2.54 5.19 13.05
C LYS A 103 -2.76 6.67 12.74
N HIS A 104 -3.84 6.97 12.03
CA HIS A 104 -4.19 8.29 11.48
C HIS A 104 -5.55 8.78 11.99
N ALA A 105 -5.91 8.39 13.21
CA ALA A 105 -7.25 8.58 13.77
C ALA A 105 -7.69 10.06 13.80
N ASP A 106 -6.74 10.96 13.98
CA ASP A 106 -6.90 12.42 14.00
C ASP A 106 -6.60 13.10 12.65
N GLU A 107 -6.22 12.34 11.62
CA GLU A 107 -5.86 12.88 10.30
C GLU A 107 -6.98 12.76 9.24
N TYR A 108 -8.06 12.05 9.55
CA TYR A 108 -9.25 11.85 8.69
C TYR A 108 -9.07 10.96 7.45
N TYR A 109 -7.91 10.33 7.29
CA TYR A 109 -7.66 9.34 6.23
C TYR A 109 -7.16 8.02 6.82
N ASP A 110 -7.29 6.92 6.06
CA ASP A 110 -6.88 5.59 6.53
C ASP A 110 -5.41 5.26 6.19
N ILE A 111 -4.89 5.77 5.06
CA ILE A 111 -3.53 5.50 4.55
C ILE A 111 -2.88 6.77 4.01
N SER A 112 -1.65 7.05 4.41
CA SER A 112 -0.78 8.08 3.82
C SER A 112 -0.28 7.63 2.44
N SER A 113 -0.22 8.57 1.49
CA SER A 113 0.32 8.30 0.15
C SER A 113 1.86 8.25 0.06
N TYR A 114 2.55 8.40 1.19
CA TYR A 114 4.01 8.40 1.30
C TYR A 114 4.55 7.07 1.87
N ALA A 115 5.87 6.95 1.91
CA ALA A 115 6.57 5.73 2.31
C ALA A 115 6.44 5.37 3.81
N ASP A 116 5.76 6.19 4.59
CA ASP A 116 5.38 5.88 5.97
C ASP A 116 4.21 4.89 6.06
N ASP A 117 3.41 4.77 4.99
CA ASP A 117 2.46 3.67 4.78
C ASP A 117 2.71 2.96 3.46
N GLN A 118 2.24 3.55 2.36
CA GLN A 118 2.26 2.96 1.02
C GLN A 118 2.39 4.07 0.00
N VAL A 119 3.35 3.93 -0.91
CA VAL A 119 3.58 4.95 -1.94
C VAL A 119 2.44 4.90 -2.96
N TYR A 120 1.44 5.76 -2.81
CA TYR A 120 0.31 5.88 -3.73
C TYR A 120 0.50 7.04 -4.70
N LYS A 121 0.44 6.76 -6.01
CA LYS A 121 0.78 7.70 -7.08
C LYS A 121 -0.40 8.10 -7.98
N GLY A 122 -1.62 7.66 -7.67
CA GLY A 122 -2.81 8.04 -8.42
C GLY A 122 -2.95 7.30 -9.76
N TYR A 123 -3.85 7.81 -10.58
CA TYR A 123 -4.22 7.23 -11.88
C TYR A 123 -3.05 7.21 -12.88
N GLY A 124 -2.15 8.19 -12.82
CA GLY A 124 -0.97 8.21 -13.70
C GLY A 124 -0.10 6.95 -13.55
N GLN A 125 0.00 6.41 -12.32
CA GLN A 125 0.72 5.17 -12.03
C GLN A 125 -0.03 3.93 -12.50
N GLU A 126 -1.35 3.92 -12.32
CA GLU A 126 -2.22 2.87 -12.85
C GLU A 126 -2.08 2.76 -14.37
N ALA A 127 -2.22 3.88 -15.09
CA ALA A 127 -2.21 3.92 -16.55
C ALA A 127 -0.90 3.40 -17.17
N ARG A 128 0.24 3.63 -16.51
CA ARG A 128 1.56 3.17 -16.97
C ARG A 128 1.99 1.81 -16.42
N SER A 129 1.18 1.19 -15.55
CA SER A 129 1.52 -0.08 -14.89
C SER A 129 0.50 -1.19 -15.13
N PRO A 130 0.19 -1.54 -16.39
CA PRO A 130 -0.85 -2.53 -16.71
C PRO A 130 -0.62 -3.92 -16.11
N ASN A 131 0.63 -4.35 -15.90
CA ASN A 131 0.93 -5.63 -15.27
C ASN A 131 0.63 -5.60 -13.77
N LEU A 132 0.90 -4.47 -13.10
CA LEU A 132 0.50 -4.28 -11.71
C LEU A 132 -1.02 -4.31 -11.58
N VAL A 133 -1.74 -3.64 -12.49
CA VAL A 133 -3.20 -3.68 -12.56
C VAL A 133 -3.69 -5.12 -12.76
N ALA A 134 -3.06 -5.90 -13.64
CA ALA A 134 -3.39 -7.32 -13.79
C ALA A 134 -3.16 -8.11 -12.49
N ALA A 135 -2.07 -7.86 -11.76
CA ALA A 135 -1.82 -8.49 -10.46
C ALA A 135 -2.86 -8.11 -9.38
N VAL A 136 -3.37 -6.87 -9.41
CA VAL A 136 -4.51 -6.45 -8.58
C VAL A 136 -5.73 -7.31 -8.89
N LYS A 137 -6.08 -7.47 -10.17
CA LYS A 137 -7.22 -8.27 -10.62
C LYS A 137 -7.08 -9.75 -10.26
N ASP A 138 -5.91 -10.34 -10.54
CA ASP A 138 -5.59 -11.74 -10.25
C ASP A 138 -5.74 -12.09 -8.75
N THR A 139 -5.54 -11.10 -7.87
CA THR A 139 -5.55 -11.27 -6.42
C THR A 139 -6.72 -10.56 -5.74
N ALA A 140 -7.70 -10.08 -6.51
CA ALA A 140 -8.79 -9.27 -6.00
C ALA A 140 -9.43 -9.91 -4.77
N GLY A 141 -9.57 -9.14 -3.69
CA GLY A 141 -10.14 -9.59 -2.43
C GLY A 141 -9.46 -10.77 -1.72
N VAL A 142 -8.28 -11.21 -2.14
CA VAL A 142 -7.47 -12.13 -1.36
C VAL A 142 -6.65 -11.32 -0.35
N ILE A 143 -6.77 -11.67 0.92
CA ILE A 143 -6.02 -11.08 2.03
C ILE A 143 -5.23 -12.15 2.80
N VAL A 144 -4.24 -11.72 3.55
CA VAL A 144 -3.47 -12.57 4.48
C VAL A 144 -4.18 -12.60 5.83
N THR A 145 -4.37 -13.79 6.37
CA THR A 145 -5.01 -14.00 7.67
C THR A 145 -4.14 -14.86 8.58
N TYR A 146 -4.27 -14.65 9.89
CA TYR A 146 -3.67 -15.51 10.91
C TYR A 146 -4.77 -15.90 11.89
N GLU A 147 -4.96 -17.20 12.13
CA GLU A 147 -6.05 -17.71 12.97
C GLU A 147 -7.44 -17.16 12.57
N ASN A 148 -7.68 -17.03 11.25
CA ASN A 148 -8.88 -16.45 10.62
C ASN A 148 -9.08 -14.93 10.82
N GLU A 149 -8.20 -14.25 11.54
CA GLU A 149 -8.23 -12.80 11.68
C GLU A 149 -7.35 -12.12 10.62
N THR A 150 -7.68 -10.89 10.25
CA THR A 150 -6.88 -10.12 9.28
C THR A 150 -5.49 -9.87 9.86
N ALA A 151 -4.45 -10.33 9.16
CA ALA A 151 -3.07 -10.12 9.59
C ALA A 151 -2.64 -8.66 9.33
N ILE A 152 -1.73 -8.12 10.15
CA ILE A 152 -0.92 -6.95 9.77
C ILE A 152 0.27 -7.40 8.92
N THR A 153 0.45 -6.82 7.73
CA THR A 153 1.44 -7.28 6.74
C THR A 153 2.41 -6.18 6.32
N PRO A 154 3.30 -5.74 7.22
CA PRO A 154 4.32 -4.75 6.90
C PRO A 154 5.30 -5.32 5.85
N TYR A 155 5.73 -4.47 4.93
CA TYR A 155 6.70 -4.82 3.88
C TYR A 155 7.63 -3.65 3.65
N PHE A 156 8.82 -3.92 3.10
CA PHE A 156 9.87 -2.91 2.97
C PHE A 156 10.75 -3.18 1.75
N SER A 157 11.60 -2.22 1.40
CA SER A 157 12.34 -2.27 0.13
C SER A 157 13.34 -3.43 0.06
N ARG A 158 14.23 -3.56 1.06
CA ARG A 158 15.33 -4.51 0.99
C ARG A 158 15.93 -4.80 2.35
N SER A 159 16.25 -6.06 2.62
CA SER A 159 16.94 -6.47 3.84
C SER A 159 18.46 -6.44 3.72
N ASP A 160 19.16 -6.82 4.79
CA ASP A 160 20.62 -6.99 4.84
C ASP A 160 21.07 -8.47 4.83
N GLY A 161 20.15 -9.38 4.50
CA GLY A 161 20.38 -10.83 4.51
C GLY A 161 19.39 -11.62 5.38
N ARG A 162 18.58 -10.91 6.17
CA ARG A 162 17.45 -11.46 6.92
C ARG A 162 16.41 -10.38 7.21
N THR A 163 15.17 -10.77 7.40
CA THR A 163 14.14 -9.89 7.99
C THR A 163 14.29 -9.85 9.52
N ARG A 164 13.62 -8.89 10.14
CA ARG A 164 13.49 -8.75 11.58
C ARG A 164 12.11 -9.27 12.02
N SER A 165 12.06 -9.84 13.21
CA SER A 165 10.80 -10.09 13.90
C SER A 165 10.13 -8.78 14.32
N TRP A 166 8.84 -8.81 14.62
CA TRP A 166 8.11 -7.67 15.16
C TRP A 166 8.78 -7.11 16.42
N SER A 167 9.09 -7.99 17.39
CA SER A 167 9.62 -7.61 18.70
C SER A 167 11.06 -7.08 18.66
N GLU A 168 11.81 -7.34 17.60
CA GLU A 168 13.13 -6.71 17.37
C GLU A 168 13.03 -5.21 17.02
N VAL A 169 11.87 -4.75 16.51
CA VAL A 169 11.73 -3.38 15.93
C VAL A 169 10.63 -2.58 16.63
N TRP A 170 9.55 -3.24 17.04
CA TRP A 170 8.36 -2.62 17.63
C TRP A 170 7.95 -3.31 18.93
N TYR A 171 7.15 -2.63 19.75
CA TYR A 171 6.65 -3.18 21.01
C TYR A 171 5.61 -4.27 20.79
N GLY A 172 5.66 -5.31 21.62
CA GLY A 172 4.74 -6.45 21.57
C GLY A 172 5.31 -7.63 20.79
N ASP A 173 4.46 -8.64 20.56
CA ASP A 173 4.78 -9.82 19.77
C ASP A 173 3.67 -10.08 18.76
N VAL A 174 4.05 -10.47 17.55
CA VAL A 174 3.13 -10.85 16.48
C VAL A 174 3.60 -12.19 15.93
N PRO A 175 2.92 -13.31 16.25
CA PRO A 175 3.46 -14.66 16.07
C PRO A 175 3.93 -14.99 14.65
N TYR A 176 3.27 -14.45 13.64
CA TYR A 176 3.58 -14.69 12.23
C TYR A 176 4.60 -13.70 11.64
N LEU A 177 5.03 -12.67 12.37
CA LEU A 177 6.07 -11.71 11.95
C LEU A 177 7.39 -12.03 12.63
N GLN A 178 7.99 -13.13 12.20
CA GLN A 178 9.29 -13.58 12.67
C GLN A 178 10.39 -13.24 11.65
N GLY A 179 11.63 -13.12 12.13
CA GLY A 179 12.78 -12.94 11.27
C GLY A 179 13.04 -14.20 10.44
N VAL A 180 13.13 -14.06 9.12
CA VAL A 180 13.46 -15.13 8.17
C VAL A 180 14.72 -14.78 7.37
N SER A 181 15.37 -15.78 6.79
CA SER A 181 16.53 -15.55 5.92
C SER A 181 16.13 -14.76 4.66
N ALA A 182 17.07 -14.03 4.08
CA ALA A 182 16.90 -13.34 2.80
C ALA A 182 18.21 -13.44 2.01
N PRO A 183 18.55 -14.62 1.49
CA PRO A 183 19.86 -14.90 0.91
C PRO A 183 20.22 -14.00 -0.27
N CYS A 184 19.24 -13.57 -1.08
CA CYS A 184 19.50 -12.66 -2.20
C CYS A 184 19.86 -11.25 -1.72
N ASP A 185 19.56 -10.90 -0.47
CA ASP A 185 19.88 -9.63 0.16
C ASP A 185 21.15 -9.66 1.01
N LYS A 186 21.84 -10.80 1.10
CA LYS A 186 23.06 -10.94 1.91
C LYS A 186 24.12 -9.91 1.52
N GLY A 187 24.59 -9.15 2.52
CA GLY A 187 25.64 -8.14 2.33
C GLY A 187 25.16 -6.83 1.70
N LYS A 188 23.85 -6.67 1.48
CA LYS A 188 23.27 -5.40 1.03
C LYS A 188 22.92 -4.50 2.22
N THR A 189 22.72 -3.21 1.94
CA THR A 189 22.20 -2.26 2.93
C THR A 189 20.70 -2.45 3.13
N LEU A 190 20.27 -2.55 4.40
CA LEU A 190 18.86 -2.53 4.82
C LEU A 190 18.22 -1.19 4.42
N TRP A 191 17.14 -1.25 3.66
CA TRP A 191 16.31 -0.10 3.28
C TRP A 191 14.86 -0.33 3.71
N GLY A 192 14.44 0.39 4.75
CA GLY A 192 13.16 0.26 5.42
C GLY A 192 13.28 -0.35 6.82
N HIS A 193 12.16 -0.67 7.46
CA HIS A 193 12.11 -1.10 8.86
C HIS A 193 12.56 -2.55 9.08
N GLY A 194 12.59 -3.39 8.05
CA GLY A 194 13.13 -4.76 8.13
C GLY A 194 12.15 -5.86 8.51
N VAL A 195 10.93 -5.52 8.91
CA VAL A 195 9.90 -6.49 9.38
C VAL A 195 9.00 -6.95 8.24
N GLY A 196 8.61 -8.22 8.24
CA GLY A 196 7.71 -8.80 7.23
C GLY A 196 8.39 -9.00 5.88
N MET A 197 7.74 -8.63 4.78
CA MET A 197 8.24 -8.98 3.44
C MET A 197 9.30 -8.01 2.90
N SER A 198 10.51 -8.52 2.59
CA SER A 198 11.51 -7.79 1.80
C SER A 198 11.14 -7.85 0.32
N ALA A 199 10.89 -6.70 -0.32
CA ALA A 199 10.52 -6.63 -1.73
C ALA A 199 11.64 -7.17 -2.66
N SER A 200 12.90 -6.86 -2.35
CA SER A 200 14.07 -7.35 -3.09
C SER A 200 14.19 -8.88 -3.05
N GLU A 201 14.03 -9.48 -1.86
CA GLU A 201 14.09 -10.93 -1.71
C GLU A 201 12.86 -11.63 -2.31
N ALA A 202 11.67 -11.07 -2.13
CA ALA A 202 10.44 -11.58 -2.75
C ALA A 202 10.54 -11.60 -4.29
N LEU A 203 11.09 -10.54 -4.89
CA LEU A 203 11.36 -10.49 -6.33
C LEU A 203 12.38 -11.55 -6.74
N CYS A 204 13.44 -11.76 -5.95
CA CYS A 204 14.42 -12.81 -6.21
C CYS A 204 13.77 -14.21 -6.20
N GLN A 205 12.94 -14.50 -5.19
CA GLN A 205 12.23 -15.78 -5.10
C GLN A 205 11.29 -15.99 -6.28
N ALA A 206 10.56 -14.96 -6.70
CA ALA A 206 9.69 -15.01 -7.87
C ALA A 206 10.48 -15.31 -9.15
N ASN A 207 11.60 -14.62 -9.38
CA ASN A 207 12.49 -14.87 -10.52
C ASN A 207 13.10 -16.29 -10.51
N ASN A 208 13.20 -16.92 -9.33
CA ASN A 208 13.65 -18.30 -9.14
C ASN A 208 12.48 -19.31 -9.16
N GLY A 209 11.31 -18.93 -9.67
CA GLY A 209 10.18 -19.82 -9.91
C GLY A 209 9.23 -20.02 -8.74
N LYS A 210 9.41 -19.28 -7.63
CA LYS A 210 8.48 -19.37 -6.50
C LYS A 210 7.19 -18.62 -6.81
N ASN A 211 6.04 -19.26 -6.60
CA ASN A 211 4.75 -18.59 -6.80
C ASN A 211 4.45 -17.61 -5.65
N TRP A 212 3.54 -16.68 -5.92
CA TRP A 212 3.21 -15.58 -5.00
C TRP A 212 2.68 -16.03 -3.63
N LYS A 213 1.94 -17.14 -3.56
CA LYS A 213 1.39 -17.64 -2.29
C LYS A 213 2.51 -18.16 -1.38
N ASP A 214 3.45 -18.89 -1.96
CA ASP A 214 4.59 -19.42 -1.22
C ASP A 214 5.57 -18.31 -0.81
N ILE A 215 5.67 -17.23 -1.59
CA ILE A 215 6.42 -16.03 -1.21
C ILE A 215 5.80 -15.41 0.03
N ILE A 216 4.48 -15.20 0.07
CA ILE A 216 3.80 -14.63 1.25
C ILE A 216 4.00 -15.54 2.46
N LYS A 217 3.69 -16.83 2.34
CA LYS A 217 3.81 -17.80 3.46
C LYS A 217 5.25 -17.98 3.97
N TYR A 218 6.25 -17.57 3.18
CA TYR A 218 7.64 -17.54 3.62
C TYR A 218 7.95 -16.37 4.54
N PHE A 219 7.41 -15.18 4.26
CA PHE A 219 7.67 -13.99 5.05
C PHE A 219 6.75 -13.83 6.26
N TYR A 220 5.54 -14.39 6.18
CA TYR A 220 4.56 -14.36 7.25
C TYR A 220 4.26 -15.80 7.66
N VAL A 221 4.81 -16.24 8.79
CA VAL A 221 4.86 -17.65 9.18
C VAL A 221 3.50 -18.10 9.72
N GLY A 222 2.97 -19.22 9.21
CA GLY A 222 1.72 -19.81 9.70
C GLY A 222 0.46 -19.05 9.28
N VAL A 223 0.56 -18.11 8.33
CA VAL A 223 -0.59 -17.40 7.77
C VAL A 223 -1.32 -18.22 6.71
N ASP A 224 -2.56 -17.83 6.46
CA ASP A 224 -3.37 -18.27 5.35
C ASP A 224 -3.73 -17.13 4.39
N LEU A 225 -4.27 -17.52 3.24
CA LEU A 225 -4.77 -16.61 2.22
C LEU A 225 -6.27 -16.81 2.09
N THR A 226 -7.04 -15.79 2.44
CA THR A 226 -8.50 -15.86 2.48
C THR A 226 -9.10 -14.91 1.44
N LYS A 227 -10.02 -15.42 0.63
CA LYS A 227 -10.86 -14.59 -0.26
C LYS A 227 -11.96 -13.93 0.58
N ARG A 228 -11.89 -12.61 0.74
CA ARG A 228 -12.79 -11.81 1.58
C ARG A 228 -13.90 -11.13 0.79
N TRP A 229 -13.63 -10.75 -0.46
CA TRP A 229 -14.61 -10.22 -1.41
C TRP A 229 -14.31 -10.67 -2.83
N ASN A 230 -15.31 -10.60 -3.71
CA ASN A 230 -15.23 -11.13 -5.08
C ASN A 230 -14.94 -10.05 -6.12
N ASP A 231 -15.35 -8.80 -5.89
CA ASP A 231 -15.51 -7.81 -6.96
C ASP A 231 -14.69 -6.53 -6.69
N GLU A 232 -14.33 -5.81 -7.75
CA GLU A 232 -13.49 -4.60 -7.70
C GLU A 232 -14.15 -3.38 -7.05
N SER A 233 -15.46 -3.45 -6.77
CA SER A 233 -16.28 -2.38 -6.20
C SER A 233 -16.33 -2.36 -4.67
N SER A 234 -15.61 -3.28 -4.01
CA SER A 234 -15.55 -3.40 -2.54
C SER A 234 -14.48 -2.52 -1.89
#